data_AF-K2BNE7-F1
#
_entry.id   AF-K2BNE7-F1
#
_cell.length_a   1.000
_cell.length_b   1.000
_cell.length_c   1.000
_cell.angle_alpha   90.00
_cell.angle_beta   90.00
_cell.angle_gamma   90.00
#
_symmetry.space_group_name_H-M   'P 1'
#
loop_
_entity.id
_entity.type
_entity.pdbx_description
1 polymer ?
#
loop_
_entity_poly.entity_id
_entity_poly.type
_entity_poly.pdbx_seq_one_letter_code
_entity_poly.pdbx_strand_id
1 'polypeptide(L)'
;MKQRPSETLFLALTALEDFWDKSQPILFLGQWCQPFDDMFLLKEKMKIHLLNHSDLVDQNPDQAYHYTFQVYEILLPQIANWLNRIHGADHSLKYWRIVIGSFLLFYIQVTYHRWNALKIAISSYVNLRTIGLAETSYLTPINTLEFALFAAESDIWNHQLMTQILNLISFDMQSYQDYTWDKELKQRQSLFGKKLSYKKITKIIIKLISLLTKLRGFNIIGLYGPAGWLATKKDFFKVFLLSKFRILPLLGYRDVERAATERPLLNMLIRESLSTLVATDDFSRIVLETLKINFPINFIEHYQEEIQKIDRCFPFSPRIVLGGWILNDKTA
;
A
#
# COMPACT_ATOMS: atom_id res chain seq x y z
N MET A 1 24.04 -22.71 20.98
CA MET A 1 23.91 -21.24 21.15
C MET A 1 25.29 -20.66 21.42
N LYS A 2 25.95 -20.07 20.41
CA LYS A 2 27.18 -19.29 20.65
C LYS A 2 26.75 -17.88 21.04
N GLN A 3 26.96 -17.51 22.31
CA GLN A 3 26.86 -16.10 22.74
C GLN A 3 27.78 -15.27 21.83
N ARG A 4 27.17 -14.41 21.00
CA ARG A 4 27.85 -13.37 20.23
C ARG A 4 28.02 -12.14 21.15
N PRO A 5 29.07 -11.32 20.93
CA PRO A 5 29.70 -10.51 21.98
C PRO A 5 28.79 -9.43 22.57
N SER A 6 29.14 -8.95 23.76
CA SER A 6 28.54 -7.82 24.50
C SER A 6 28.71 -6.45 23.82
N GLU A 7 29.01 -6.44 22.52
CA GLU A 7 29.24 -5.25 21.71
C GLU A 7 27.88 -4.68 21.30
N THR A 8 27.70 -3.36 21.45
CA THR A 8 26.49 -2.69 20.96
C THR A 8 26.48 -2.75 19.43
N LEU A 9 25.35 -3.13 18.85
CA LEU A 9 25.18 -3.32 17.41
C LEU A 9 24.16 -2.33 16.87
N PHE A 10 24.50 -1.67 15.76
CA PHE A 10 23.54 -0.83 15.05
C PHE A 10 22.65 -1.69 14.16
N LEU A 11 21.34 -1.69 14.39
CA LEU A 11 20.37 -2.33 13.52
C LEU A 11 19.99 -1.37 12.38
N ALA A 12 20.49 -1.63 11.17
CA ALA A 12 20.11 -0.88 9.99
C ALA A 12 18.78 -1.42 9.41
N LEU A 13 17.79 -0.53 9.35
CA LEU A 13 16.42 -0.80 8.89
C LEU A 13 16.19 -0.36 7.44
N THR A 14 17.14 0.34 6.82
CA THR A 14 16.96 0.99 5.53
C THR A 14 18.30 1.09 4.79
N ALA A 15 18.27 1.19 3.46
CA ALA A 15 19.45 1.47 2.64
C ALA A 15 19.92 2.93 2.72
N LEU A 16 19.14 3.81 3.38
CA LEU A 16 19.47 5.23 3.55
C LEU A 16 20.55 5.43 4.61
N GLU A 17 21.76 5.80 4.16
CA GLU A 17 22.93 5.90 5.03
C GLU A 17 22.84 7.00 6.10
N ASP A 18 21.99 8.02 5.89
CA ASP A 18 21.76 9.09 6.88
C ASP A 18 21.20 8.52 8.19
N PHE A 19 20.42 7.45 8.09
CA PHE A 19 19.86 6.71 9.22
C PHE A 19 20.81 5.66 9.80
N TRP A 20 22.11 5.71 9.49
CA TRP A 20 23.09 4.77 10.05
C TRP A 20 24.05 5.43 11.01
N ASP A 21 24.31 4.74 12.12
CA ASP A 21 25.48 5.03 12.95
C ASP A 21 26.69 4.21 12.46
N LYS A 22 27.54 4.85 11.65
CA LYS A 22 28.75 4.23 11.09
C LYS A 22 29.90 4.10 12.09
N SER A 23 29.75 4.60 13.32
CA SER A 23 30.79 4.50 14.37
C SER A 23 30.84 3.13 15.05
N GLN A 24 29.83 2.29 14.84
CA GLN A 24 29.70 0.97 15.44
C GLN A 24 29.40 -0.11 14.37
N PRO A 25 29.56 -1.40 14.70
CA PRO A 25 29.24 -2.47 13.75
C PRO A 25 27.75 -2.47 13.38
N ILE A 26 27.46 -2.64 12.09
CA ILE A 26 26.10 -2.62 11.55
C ILE A 26 25.59 -4.05 11.33
N LEU A 27 24.39 -4.31 11.82
CA LEU A 27 23.54 -5.44 11.46
C LEU A 27 22.44 -4.96 10.51
N PHE A 28 22.51 -5.32 9.24
CA PHE A 28 21.42 -5.11 8.29
C PHE A 28 20.28 -6.08 8.58
N LEU A 29 19.05 -5.56 8.73
CA LEU A 29 17.85 -6.38 8.97
C LEU A 29 17.56 -7.33 7.80
N GLY A 30 17.88 -6.90 6.57
CA GLY A 30 17.75 -7.70 5.36
C GLY A 30 18.60 -7.13 4.23
N GLN A 31 18.66 -7.83 3.10
CA GLN A 31 19.43 -7.38 1.93
C GLN A 31 18.92 -6.05 1.37
N TRP A 32 17.62 -5.79 1.48
CA TRP A 32 17.01 -4.51 1.09
C TRP A 32 17.44 -3.32 1.98
N CYS A 33 18.15 -3.55 3.08
CA CYS A 33 18.75 -2.48 3.87
C CYS A 33 20.19 -2.17 3.43
N GLN A 34 20.73 -2.90 2.46
CA GLN A 34 22.07 -2.67 1.92
C GLN A 34 22.00 -1.66 0.76
N PRO A 35 22.97 -0.75 0.64
CA PRO A 35 23.08 0.12 -0.53
C PRO A 35 23.47 -0.71 -1.75
N PHE A 36 22.92 -0.39 -2.91
CA PHE A 36 23.11 -1.19 -4.13
C PHE A 36 24.55 -1.18 -4.66
N ASP A 37 25.26 -0.06 -4.55
CA ASP A 37 26.51 0.17 -5.32
C ASP A 37 27.81 0.12 -4.49
N ASP A 38 27.75 0.19 -3.15
CA ASP A 38 28.94 0.49 -2.31
C ASP A 38 29.30 -0.57 -1.26
N MET A 39 28.70 -1.77 -1.33
CA MET A 39 28.89 -2.80 -0.30
C MET A 39 30.32 -3.30 -0.13
N PHE A 40 31.16 -3.27 -1.18
CA PHE A 40 32.55 -3.67 -1.08
C PHE A 40 33.36 -2.67 -0.24
N LEU A 41 33.28 -1.39 -0.57
CA LEU A 41 33.96 -0.30 0.14
C LEU A 41 33.50 -0.19 1.60
N LEU A 42 32.21 -0.41 1.85
CA LEU A 42 31.66 -0.40 3.21
C LEU A 42 32.24 -1.54 4.06
N LYS A 43 32.35 -2.75 3.51
CA LYS A 43 32.92 -3.91 4.24
C LYS A 43 34.40 -3.73 4.58
N GLU A 44 35.15 -2.95 3.81
CA GLU A 44 36.55 -2.63 4.13
C GLU A 44 36.66 -1.62 5.29
N LYS A 45 35.71 -0.69 5.40
CA LYS A 45 35.75 0.41 6.36
C LYS A 45 35.12 0.07 7.71
N MET A 46 34.18 -0.87 7.74
CA MET A 46 33.43 -1.18 8.95
C MET A 46 32.94 -2.62 9.02
N LYS A 47 32.69 -3.08 10.25
CA LYS A 47 32.19 -4.42 10.53
C LYS A 47 30.69 -4.49 10.19
N ILE A 48 30.38 -5.25 9.15
CA ILE A 48 29.01 -5.43 8.64
C ILE A 48 28.55 -6.86 8.83
N HIS A 49 27.32 -7.00 9.30
CA HIS A 49 26.58 -8.24 9.40
C HIS A 49 25.26 -8.12 8.65
N LEU A 50 24.83 -9.23 8.04
CA LEU A 50 23.46 -9.38 7.55
C LEU A 50 22.74 -10.31 8.53
N LEU A 51 21.52 -9.96 8.90
CA LEU A 51 20.67 -10.85 9.68
C LEU A 51 20.46 -12.15 8.89
N ASN A 52 20.98 -13.23 9.43
CA ASN A 52 20.89 -14.56 8.84
C ASN A 52 20.35 -15.51 9.92
N HIS A 53 19.08 -15.89 9.78
CA HIS A 53 18.35 -16.73 10.71
C HIS A 53 17.47 -17.72 9.93
N SER A 54 17.38 -18.98 10.36
CA SER A 54 16.55 -20.01 9.71
C SER A 54 15.11 -19.55 9.55
N ASP A 55 14.54 -18.96 10.60
CA ASP A 55 13.14 -18.47 10.59
C ASP A 55 12.90 -17.26 9.66
N LEU A 56 13.92 -16.73 8.99
CA LEU A 56 13.77 -15.79 7.87
C LEU A 56 13.93 -16.47 6.52
N VAL A 57 14.84 -17.44 6.42
CA VAL A 57 15.19 -18.13 5.17
C VAL A 57 14.20 -19.25 4.85
N ASP A 58 13.79 -19.99 5.87
CA ASP A 58 12.92 -21.17 5.80
C ASP A 58 11.47 -20.84 6.18
N GLN A 59 11.06 -19.57 6.09
CA GLN A 59 9.68 -19.20 6.34
C GLN A 59 8.75 -19.97 5.41
N ASN A 60 7.81 -20.71 6.00
CA ASN A 60 6.76 -21.35 5.23
C ASN A 60 5.79 -20.26 4.71
N PRO A 61 5.79 -19.97 3.40
CA PRO A 61 4.97 -18.90 2.85
C PRO A 61 3.47 -19.18 3.01
N ASP A 62 3.06 -20.45 2.99
CA ASP A 62 1.66 -20.84 3.17
C ASP A 62 1.20 -20.55 4.59
N GLN A 63 2.03 -20.85 5.60
CA GLN A 63 1.70 -20.55 6.99
C GLN A 63 1.60 -19.05 7.24
N ALA A 64 2.54 -18.26 6.70
CA ALA A 64 2.50 -16.80 6.77
C ALA A 64 1.25 -16.24 6.08
N TYR A 65 0.91 -16.77 4.90
CA TYR A 65 -0.30 -16.39 4.18
C TYR A 65 -1.56 -16.71 4.98
N HIS A 66 -1.68 -17.94 5.52
CA HIS A 66 -2.85 -18.34 6.30
C HIS A 66 -3.04 -17.48 7.55
N TYR A 67 -1.95 -17.20 8.28
CA TYR A 67 -2.01 -16.33 9.46
C TYR A 67 -2.44 -14.91 9.09
N THR A 68 -1.78 -14.29 8.11
CA THR A 68 -2.12 -12.92 7.67
C THR A 68 -3.53 -12.82 7.09
N PHE A 69 -4.01 -13.86 6.42
CA PHE A 69 -5.38 -13.95 5.93
C PHE A 69 -6.40 -14.08 7.07
N GLN A 70 -6.10 -14.84 8.12
CA GLN A 70 -6.95 -14.90 9.32
C GLN A 70 -7.05 -13.54 10.01
N VAL A 71 -5.93 -12.84 10.20
CA VAL A 71 -5.91 -11.48 10.74
C VAL A 71 -6.77 -10.54 9.88
N TYR A 72 -6.65 -10.65 8.57
CA TYR A 72 -7.47 -9.90 7.62
C TYR A 72 -8.98 -10.18 7.78
N GLU A 73 -9.39 -11.45 7.86
CA GLU A 73 -10.80 -11.82 8.03
C GLU A 73 -11.39 -11.35 9.38
N ILE A 74 -10.54 -11.22 10.42
CA ILE A 74 -10.93 -10.69 11.73
C ILE A 74 -11.07 -9.16 11.71
N LEU A 75 -10.11 -8.47 11.08
CA LEU A 75 -10.06 -7.00 11.09
C LEU A 75 -11.02 -6.36 10.09
N LEU A 76 -11.23 -6.96 8.92
CA LEU A 76 -12.05 -6.35 7.85
C LEU A 76 -13.48 -6.01 8.31
N PRO A 77 -14.24 -6.88 9.01
CA PRO A 77 -15.58 -6.53 9.48
C PRO A 77 -15.58 -5.36 10.47
N GLN A 78 -14.58 -5.28 11.34
CA GLN A 78 -14.43 -4.20 12.31
C GLN A 78 -14.14 -2.87 11.62
N ILE A 79 -13.18 -2.88 10.69
CA ILE A 79 -12.80 -1.71 9.88
C ILE A 79 -13.96 -1.28 8.98
N ALA A 80 -14.70 -2.21 8.37
CA ALA A 80 -15.89 -1.90 7.57
C ALA A 80 -16.96 -1.17 8.38
N ASN A 81 -17.25 -1.65 9.59
CA ASN A 81 -18.19 -0.99 10.50
C ASN A 81 -17.68 0.37 10.96
N TRP A 82 -16.38 0.51 11.22
CA TRP A 82 -15.77 1.79 11.56
C TRP A 82 -15.85 2.79 10.41
N LEU A 83 -15.53 2.38 9.17
CA LEU A 83 -15.66 3.20 7.97
C LEU A 83 -17.09 3.66 7.75
N ASN A 84 -18.08 2.76 7.90
CA ASN A 84 -19.50 3.12 7.86
C ASN A 84 -19.84 4.22 8.88
N ARG A 85 -19.38 4.08 10.13
CA ARG A 85 -19.64 5.08 11.19
C ARG A 85 -19.03 6.44 10.86
N ILE A 86 -17.75 6.49 10.50
CA ILE A 86 -17.06 7.78 10.25
C ILE A 86 -17.59 8.48 8.99
N HIS A 87 -18.12 7.72 8.03
CA HIS A 87 -18.67 8.25 6.78
C HIS A 87 -20.19 8.45 6.80
N GLY A 88 -20.87 8.06 7.88
CA GLY A 88 -22.33 8.06 7.94
C GLY A 88 -22.98 7.17 6.86
N ALA A 89 -22.28 6.09 6.47
CA ALA A 89 -22.69 5.17 5.41
C ALA A 89 -23.21 3.84 6.00
N ASP A 90 -23.95 3.09 5.19
CA ASP A 90 -24.46 1.76 5.54
C ASP A 90 -24.14 0.75 4.42
N HIS A 91 -22.85 0.61 4.11
CA HIS A 91 -22.38 -0.31 3.09
C HIS A 91 -22.13 -1.72 3.66
N SER A 92 -22.46 -2.74 2.89
CA SER A 92 -22.22 -4.14 3.27
C SER A 92 -20.74 -4.47 3.45
N LEU A 93 -20.43 -5.53 4.21
CA LEU A 93 -19.08 -6.09 4.29
C LEU A 93 -18.50 -6.43 2.91
N LYS A 94 -19.34 -6.94 1.99
CA LYS A 94 -18.92 -7.25 0.61
C LYS A 94 -18.45 -6.01 -0.14
N TYR A 95 -19.11 -4.86 0.08
CA TYR A 95 -18.67 -3.59 -0.51
C TYR A 95 -17.28 -3.21 0.00
N TRP A 96 -17.08 -3.20 1.32
CA TRP A 96 -15.78 -2.83 1.89
C TRP A 96 -14.67 -3.82 1.53
N ARG A 97 -15.00 -5.11 1.41
CA ARG A 97 -14.09 -6.13 0.88
C ARG A 97 -13.60 -5.81 -0.54
N ILE A 98 -14.45 -5.23 -1.39
CA ILE A 98 -14.06 -4.81 -2.73
C ILE A 98 -13.24 -3.52 -2.68
N VAL A 99 -13.64 -2.54 -1.86
CA VAL A 99 -13.04 -1.20 -1.84
C VAL A 99 -11.68 -1.17 -1.14
N ILE A 100 -11.60 -1.74 0.07
CA ILE A 100 -10.40 -1.70 0.92
C ILE A 100 -9.71 -3.05 1.08
N GLY A 101 -10.36 -4.16 0.70
CA GLY A 101 -9.89 -5.50 1.06
C GLY A 101 -8.51 -5.84 0.50
N SER A 102 -8.23 -5.47 -0.76
CA SER A 102 -6.91 -5.67 -1.38
C SER A 102 -5.82 -4.86 -0.68
N PHE A 103 -6.10 -3.60 -0.34
CA PHE A 103 -5.20 -2.78 0.45
C PHE A 103 -4.93 -3.41 1.82
N LEU A 104 -5.98 -3.75 2.57
CA LEU A 104 -5.87 -4.21 3.94
C LEU A 104 -5.09 -5.53 4.02
N LEU A 105 -5.40 -6.50 3.15
CA LEU A 105 -4.66 -7.77 3.12
C LEU A 105 -3.19 -7.54 2.78
N PHE A 106 -2.89 -6.71 1.78
CA PHE A 106 -1.51 -6.44 1.39
C PHE A 106 -0.75 -5.68 2.49
N TYR A 107 -1.39 -4.70 3.14
CA TYR A 107 -0.83 -3.99 4.28
C TYR A 107 -0.51 -4.92 5.45
N ILE A 108 -1.42 -5.84 5.79
CA ILE A 108 -1.19 -6.84 6.85
C ILE A 108 0.01 -7.72 6.48
N GLN A 109 0.12 -8.20 5.24
CA GLN A 109 1.23 -9.04 4.81
C GLN A 109 2.58 -8.33 4.86
N VAL A 110 2.63 -7.08 4.38
CA VAL A 110 3.85 -6.25 4.44
C VAL A 110 4.24 -6.00 5.89
N THR A 111 3.28 -5.60 6.73
CA THR A 111 3.51 -5.35 8.16
C THR A 111 3.97 -6.59 8.88
N TYR A 112 3.39 -7.76 8.58
CA TYR A 112 3.80 -9.05 9.15
C TYR A 112 5.24 -9.37 8.82
N HIS A 113 5.64 -9.22 7.55
CA HIS A 113 7.01 -9.47 7.14
C HIS A 113 8.00 -8.56 7.87
N ARG A 114 7.70 -7.26 8.02
CA ARG A 114 8.59 -6.31 8.72
C ARG A 114 8.63 -6.59 10.22
N TRP A 115 7.48 -6.81 10.85
CA TRP A 115 7.37 -7.16 12.26
C TRP A 115 8.12 -8.46 12.60
N ASN A 116 7.95 -9.51 11.79
CA ASN A 116 8.61 -10.78 12.04
C ASN A 116 10.14 -10.67 11.91
N ALA A 117 10.63 -9.91 10.93
CA ALA A 117 12.07 -9.65 10.80
C ALA A 117 12.63 -8.91 12.03
N LEU A 118 11.95 -7.86 12.49
CA LEU A 118 12.35 -7.13 13.70
C LEU A 118 12.33 -8.04 14.93
N LYS A 119 11.29 -8.86 15.10
CA LYS A 119 11.17 -9.82 16.21
C LYS A 119 12.32 -10.83 16.23
N ILE A 120 12.72 -11.35 15.06
CA ILE A 120 13.85 -12.27 14.94
C ILE A 120 15.17 -11.57 15.26
N ALA A 121 15.38 -10.33 14.78
CA ALA A 121 16.58 -9.55 15.10
C ALA A 121 16.72 -9.33 16.61
N ILE A 122 15.65 -8.84 17.25
CA ILE A 122 15.61 -8.50 18.68
C ILE A 122 15.78 -9.74 19.58
N SER A 123 15.26 -10.89 19.17
CA SER A 123 15.44 -12.15 19.91
C SER A 123 16.81 -12.79 19.70
N SER A 124 17.47 -12.52 18.57
CA SER A 124 18.76 -13.13 18.20
C SER A 124 19.98 -12.34 18.68
N TYR A 125 19.83 -11.04 18.93
CA TYR A 125 20.93 -10.14 19.29
C TYR A 125 20.55 -9.28 20.50
N VAL A 126 21.52 -9.07 21.39
CA VAL A 126 21.39 -8.18 22.54
C VAL A 126 21.96 -6.80 22.24
N ASN A 127 21.53 -5.76 22.96
CA ASN A 127 22.03 -4.39 22.83
C ASN A 127 21.97 -3.84 21.39
N LEU A 128 20.89 -4.12 20.68
CA LEU A 128 20.61 -3.48 19.40
C LEU A 128 20.17 -2.03 19.64
N ARG A 129 20.65 -1.13 18.80
CA ARG A 129 20.18 0.26 18.71
C ARG A 129 19.95 0.64 17.26
N THR A 130 19.04 1.57 17.02
CA THR A 130 18.75 2.07 15.68
C THR A 130 18.39 3.55 15.72
N ILE A 131 18.49 4.22 14.57
CA ILE A 131 17.97 5.57 14.39
C ILE A 131 16.60 5.43 13.76
N GLY A 132 15.58 6.05 14.34
CA GLY A 132 14.23 6.05 13.83
C GLY A 132 13.94 7.26 12.94
N LEU A 133 12.85 7.17 12.19
CA LEU A 133 12.26 8.33 11.53
C LEU A 133 11.42 9.16 12.50
N ALA A 134 11.66 10.46 12.56
CA ALA A 134 10.86 11.40 13.35
C ALA A 134 9.40 11.42 12.89
N GLU A 135 8.46 11.49 13.84
CA GLU A 135 7.02 11.47 13.58
C GLU A 135 6.55 12.65 12.71
N THR A 136 7.19 13.82 12.87
CA THR A 136 7.03 15.03 12.03
C THR A 136 7.28 14.76 10.55
N SER A 137 8.12 13.78 10.28
CA SER A 137 8.52 13.36 8.95
C SER A 137 7.67 12.21 8.41
N TYR A 138 6.60 11.76 9.08
CA TYR A 138 5.77 10.69 8.51
C TYR A 138 4.97 11.13 7.28
N LEU A 139 4.81 10.21 6.34
CA LEU A 139 4.00 10.36 5.13
C LEU A 139 2.98 9.21 5.00
N THR A 140 1.72 9.61 4.84
CA THR A 140 0.61 8.70 4.56
C THR A 140 0.42 8.51 3.06
N PRO A 141 0.22 7.26 2.57
CA PRO A 141 -0.11 7.02 1.17
C PRO A 141 -1.49 7.61 0.82
N ILE A 142 -1.66 8.12 -0.40
CA ILE A 142 -2.93 8.72 -0.82
C ILE A 142 -3.98 7.69 -1.21
N ASN A 143 -3.56 6.53 -1.75
CA ASN A 143 -4.41 5.43 -2.19
C ASN A 143 -3.65 4.09 -2.18
N THR A 144 -4.35 2.99 -2.49
CA THR A 144 -3.77 1.64 -2.54
C THR A 144 -2.60 1.50 -3.50
N LEU A 145 -2.63 2.20 -4.66
CA LEU A 145 -1.56 2.11 -5.65
C LEU A 145 -0.27 2.74 -5.12
N GLU A 146 -0.36 3.91 -4.52
CA GLU A 146 0.81 4.55 -3.92
C GLU A 146 1.36 3.74 -2.76
N PHE A 147 0.48 3.21 -1.89
CA PHE A 147 0.90 2.28 -0.84
C PHE A 147 1.69 1.10 -1.42
N ALA A 148 1.21 0.47 -2.50
CA ALA A 148 1.88 -0.66 -3.13
C ALA A 148 3.28 -0.29 -3.64
N LEU A 149 3.44 0.90 -4.23
CA LEU A 149 4.74 1.42 -4.66
C LEU A 149 5.65 1.71 -3.45
N PHE A 150 5.12 2.34 -2.40
CA PHE A 150 5.89 2.61 -1.19
C PHE A 150 6.39 1.33 -0.53
N ALA A 151 5.53 0.31 -0.39
CA ALA A 151 5.90 -0.98 0.18
C ALA A 151 7.00 -1.68 -0.62
N ALA A 152 6.98 -1.53 -1.96
CA ALA A 152 7.93 -2.19 -2.86
C ALA A 152 9.25 -1.41 -3.08
N GLU A 153 9.20 -0.08 -3.13
CA GLU A 153 10.28 0.74 -3.70
C GLU A 153 10.78 1.87 -2.78
N SER A 154 10.04 2.25 -1.72
CA SER A 154 10.43 3.36 -0.85
C SER A 154 11.12 2.86 0.40
N ASP A 155 12.44 3.06 0.44
CA ASP A 155 13.27 2.78 1.61
C ASP A 155 12.80 3.55 2.84
N ILE A 156 12.45 4.84 2.66
CA ILE A 156 12.01 5.69 3.76
C ILE A 156 10.63 5.28 4.29
N TRP A 157 9.69 4.86 3.44
CA TRP A 157 8.39 4.39 3.93
C TRP A 157 8.50 3.05 4.66
N ASN A 158 9.35 2.15 4.18
CA ASN A 158 9.67 0.93 4.91
C ASN A 158 10.33 1.25 6.26
N HIS A 159 11.24 2.22 6.30
CA HIS A 159 11.86 2.72 7.53
C HIS A 159 10.85 3.33 8.51
N GLN A 160 9.89 4.11 8.00
CA GLN A 160 8.76 4.64 8.77
C GLN A 160 7.97 3.51 9.43
N LEU A 161 7.54 2.51 8.65
CA LEU A 161 6.76 1.40 9.18
C LEU A 161 7.54 0.62 10.26
N MET A 162 8.82 0.36 10.03
CA MET A 162 9.66 -0.33 11.01
C MET A 162 9.89 0.51 12.27
N THR A 163 10.08 1.82 12.14
CA THR A 163 10.16 2.75 13.28
C THR A 163 8.88 2.70 14.11
N GLN A 164 7.71 2.75 13.47
CA GLN A 164 6.42 2.68 14.16
C GLN A 164 6.25 1.34 14.91
N ILE A 165 6.63 0.22 14.28
CA ILE A 165 6.59 -1.10 14.93
C ILE A 165 7.52 -1.13 16.16
N LEU A 166 8.75 -0.63 16.03
CA LEU A 166 9.74 -0.59 17.12
C LEU A 166 9.26 0.25 18.31
N ASN A 167 8.63 1.40 18.03
CA ASN A 167 8.04 2.25 19.06
C ASN A 167 6.93 1.52 19.84
N LEU A 168 6.06 0.77 19.13
CA LEU A 168 4.96 0.02 19.73
C LEU A 168 5.40 -1.15 20.61
N ILE A 169 6.59 -1.69 20.37
CA ILE A 169 7.21 -2.74 21.21
C ILE A 169 8.23 -2.16 22.21
N SER A 170 8.27 -0.84 22.37
CA SER A 170 9.13 -0.13 23.32
C SER A 170 10.63 -0.43 23.16
N PHE A 171 11.10 -0.53 21.91
CA PHE A 171 12.51 -0.70 21.59
C PHE A 171 13.33 0.57 21.96
N ASP A 172 14.56 0.39 22.43
CA ASP A 172 15.48 1.49 22.77
C ASP A 172 16.04 2.14 21.50
N MET A 173 15.37 3.19 21.02
CA MET A 173 15.81 3.99 19.87
C MET A 173 17.00 4.87 20.28
N GLN A 174 18.05 4.89 19.47
CA GLN A 174 19.23 5.74 19.70
C GLN A 174 18.89 7.22 19.54
N SER A 175 18.16 7.55 18.48
CA SER A 175 17.69 8.89 18.17
C SER A 175 16.62 8.82 17.09
N TYR A 176 16.05 9.97 16.75
CA TYR A 176 15.17 10.15 15.60
C TYR A 176 15.77 11.20 14.66
N GLN A 177 15.63 10.98 13.36
CA GLN A 177 16.04 11.94 12.33
C GLN A 177 14.85 12.35 11.46
N ASP A 178 14.87 13.59 10.99
CA ASP A 178 13.91 14.10 10.01
C ASP A 178 14.27 13.66 8.58
N TYR A 179 13.29 13.67 7.68
CA TYR A 179 13.47 13.34 6.28
C TYR A 179 12.56 14.16 5.35
N THR A 180 13.08 14.52 4.17
CA THR A 180 12.30 15.17 3.12
C THR A 180 11.89 14.18 2.03
N TRP A 181 10.59 14.08 1.79
CA TRP A 181 10.00 13.12 0.84
C TRP A 181 10.09 13.59 -0.62
N ASP A 182 11.17 14.26 -1.03
CA ASP A 182 11.26 14.90 -2.35
C ASP A 182 11.11 13.90 -3.49
N LYS A 183 11.64 12.69 -3.34
CA LYS A 183 11.56 11.62 -4.34
C LYS A 183 10.13 11.09 -4.45
N GLU A 184 9.53 10.71 -3.34
CA GLU A 184 8.17 10.16 -3.27
C GLU A 184 7.13 11.19 -3.68
N LEU A 185 7.26 12.45 -3.28
CA LEU A 185 6.33 13.52 -3.68
C LEU A 185 6.44 13.84 -5.17
N LYS A 186 7.63 13.77 -5.78
CA LYS A 186 7.78 13.86 -7.23
C LYS A 186 7.13 12.67 -7.94
N GLN A 187 7.31 11.45 -7.43
CA GLN A 187 6.67 10.25 -7.97
C GLN A 187 5.14 10.37 -7.89
N ARG A 188 4.61 10.77 -6.73
CA ARG A 188 3.21 11.06 -6.48
C ARG A 188 2.65 12.07 -7.48
N GLN A 189 3.29 13.22 -7.64
CA GLN A 189 2.84 14.26 -8.56
C GLN A 189 2.90 13.79 -10.02
N SER A 190 3.88 12.97 -10.39
CA SER A 190 3.97 12.41 -11.75
C SER A 190 2.83 11.43 -12.04
N LEU A 191 2.50 10.55 -11.09
CA LEU A 191 1.49 9.51 -11.24
C LEU A 191 0.06 10.04 -11.14
N PHE A 192 -0.18 10.98 -10.23
CA PHE A 192 -1.51 11.36 -9.79
C PHE A 192 -1.84 12.86 -9.98
N GLY A 193 -0.82 13.70 -10.23
CA GLY A 193 -0.96 15.15 -10.43
C GLY A 193 -1.45 15.56 -11.82
N LYS A 194 -1.69 14.61 -12.73
CA LYS A 194 -2.06 14.87 -14.12
C LYS A 194 -3.48 14.40 -14.41
N LYS A 195 -4.30 15.31 -14.96
CA LYS A 195 -5.65 14.98 -15.43
C LYS A 195 -5.59 14.20 -16.74
N LEU A 196 -6.17 13.00 -16.75
CA LEU A 196 -6.42 12.26 -17.99
C LEU A 196 -7.82 12.60 -18.49
N SER A 197 -7.91 13.44 -19.51
CA SER A 197 -9.18 13.82 -20.13
C SER A 197 -9.30 13.28 -21.54
N TYR A 198 -10.49 12.77 -21.87
CA TYR A 198 -10.84 12.43 -23.24
C TYR A 198 -10.94 13.66 -24.15
N LYS A 199 -10.73 13.45 -25.45
CA LYS A 199 -11.08 14.42 -26.50
C LYS A 199 -12.58 14.75 -26.40
N LYS A 200 -12.97 15.99 -26.77
CA LYS A 200 -14.36 16.47 -26.69
C LYS A 200 -15.35 15.51 -27.36
N ILE A 201 -14.99 15.01 -28.55
CA ILE A 201 -15.84 14.07 -29.31
C ILE A 201 -16.09 12.76 -28.56
N THR A 202 -15.07 12.22 -27.90
CA THR A 202 -15.17 11.00 -27.10
C THR A 202 -16.07 11.22 -25.89
N LYS A 203 -16.01 12.39 -25.25
CA LYS A 203 -16.94 12.74 -24.15
C LYS A 203 -18.39 12.77 -24.63
N ILE A 204 -18.65 13.30 -25.83
CA ILE A 204 -19.99 13.32 -26.43
C ILE A 204 -20.48 11.89 -26.70
N ILE A 205 -19.64 11.04 -27.29
CA ILE A 205 -19.96 9.63 -27.55
C ILE A 205 -20.29 8.89 -26.24
N ILE A 206 -19.47 9.08 -25.20
CA ILE A 206 -19.70 8.48 -23.87
C ILE A 206 -21.05 8.93 -23.30
N LYS A 207 -21.37 10.23 -23.36
CA LYS A 207 -22.66 10.76 -22.87
C LYS A 207 -23.83 10.16 -23.64
N LEU A 208 -23.72 10.04 -24.95
CA LEU A 208 -24.76 9.49 -25.81
C LEU A 208 -24.99 7.99 -25.52
N ILE A 209 -23.91 7.21 -25.36
CA ILE A 209 -24.00 5.81 -24.94
C ILE A 209 -24.59 5.69 -23.53
N SER A 210 -24.19 6.55 -22.58
CA SER A 210 -24.75 6.57 -21.22
C SER A 210 -26.26 6.87 -21.24
N LEU A 211 -26.70 7.82 -22.05
CA LEU A 211 -28.13 8.11 -22.23
C LEU A 211 -28.88 6.90 -22.81
N LEU A 212 -28.36 6.29 -23.87
CA LEU A 212 -28.99 5.13 -24.52
C LEU A 212 -29.09 3.92 -23.58
N THR A 213 -28.05 3.66 -22.79
CA THR A 213 -28.01 2.55 -21.85
C THR A 213 -28.98 2.76 -20.68
N LYS A 214 -29.11 3.99 -20.18
CA LYS A 214 -30.12 4.37 -19.18
C LYS A 214 -31.54 4.23 -19.72
N LEU A 215 -31.82 4.73 -20.93
CA LEU A 215 -33.15 4.65 -21.55
C LEU A 215 -33.62 3.22 -21.82
N ARG A 216 -32.69 2.33 -22.21
CA ARG A 216 -33.02 0.92 -22.50
C ARG A 216 -32.98 0.00 -21.27
N GLY A 217 -32.57 0.49 -20.11
CA GLY A 217 -32.45 -0.32 -18.89
C GLY A 217 -31.47 -1.49 -19.03
N PHE A 218 -30.42 -1.35 -19.84
CA PHE A 218 -29.48 -2.46 -20.08
C PHE A 218 -28.64 -2.76 -18.84
N ASN A 219 -28.48 -4.05 -18.56
CA ASN A 219 -27.46 -4.52 -17.62
C ASN A 219 -26.09 -4.42 -18.32
N ILE A 220 -25.37 -3.34 -18.04
CA ILE A 220 -24.05 -3.10 -18.60
C ILE A 220 -22.99 -3.91 -17.88
N ILE A 221 -22.13 -4.54 -18.69
CA ILE A 221 -20.89 -5.18 -18.26
C ILE A 221 -19.75 -4.25 -18.65
N GLY A 222 -19.00 -3.78 -17.67
CA GLY A 222 -17.82 -2.96 -17.87
C GLY A 222 -16.57 -3.81 -18.06
N LEU A 223 -15.83 -3.58 -19.15
CA LEU A 223 -14.51 -4.18 -19.37
C LEU A 223 -13.40 -3.24 -18.93
N TYR A 224 -12.68 -3.59 -17.87
CA TYR A 224 -11.48 -2.88 -17.43
C TYR A 224 -10.23 -3.44 -18.11
N GLY A 225 -9.32 -2.56 -18.56
CA GLY A 225 -8.08 -2.97 -19.24
C GLY A 225 -8.24 -3.69 -20.59
N PRO A 226 -9.20 -3.33 -21.47
CA PRO A 226 -9.46 -4.09 -22.71
C PRO A 226 -8.29 -4.12 -23.69
N ALA A 227 -7.28 -3.26 -23.53
CA ALA A 227 -6.05 -3.31 -24.33
C ALA A 227 -5.21 -4.58 -24.09
N GLY A 228 -5.33 -5.22 -22.91
CA GLY A 228 -4.69 -6.49 -22.60
C GLY A 228 -5.52 -7.73 -22.95
N TRP A 229 -6.85 -7.64 -22.86
CA TRP A 229 -7.76 -8.75 -23.19
C TRP A 229 -8.04 -8.85 -24.70
N LEU A 230 -8.36 -7.74 -25.33
CA LEU A 230 -8.75 -7.71 -26.74
C LEU A 230 -7.55 -7.22 -27.54
N ALA A 231 -6.91 -8.15 -28.25
CA ALA A 231 -5.70 -7.94 -29.04
C ALA A 231 -5.79 -6.69 -29.95
N THR A 232 -7.00 -6.31 -30.39
CA THR A 232 -7.23 -5.09 -31.17
C THR A 232 -8.54 -4.38 -30.82
N LYS A 233 -8.62 -3.07 -31.15
CA LYS A 233 -9.89 -2.30 -31.12
C LYS A 233 -11.02 -2.94 -31.94
N LYS A 234 -10.67 -3.73 -32.98
CA LYS A 234 -11.65 -4.46 -33.81
C LYS A 234 -12.32 -5.57 -33.02
N ASP A 235 -11.56 -6.30 -32.20
CA ASP A 235 -12.11 -7.38 -31.39
C ASP A 235 -13.01 -6.84 -30.29
N PHE A 236 -12.65 -5.69 -29.71
CA PHE A 236 -13.56 -4.96 -28.84
C PHE A 236 -14.87 -4.59 -29.54
N PHE A 237 -14.79 -4.02 -30.74
CA PHE A 237 -15.99 -3.65 -31.49
C PHE A 237 -16.86 -4.86 -31.83
N LYS A 238 -16.25 -6.01 -32.17
CA LYS A 238 -16.97 -7.28 -32.35
C LYS A 238 -17.70 -7.69 -31.07
N VAL A 239 -17.03 -7.70 -29.92
CA VAL A 239 -17.65 -8.05 -28.63
C VAL A 239 -18.78 -7.08 -28.27
N PHE A 240 -18.60 -5.79 -28.50
CA PHE A 240 -19.63 -4.78 -28.31
C PHE A 240 -20.88 -5.06 -29.17
N LEU A 241 -20.71 -5.40 -30.45
CA LEU A 241 -21.82 -5.74 -31.34
C LEU A 241 -22.47 -7.09 -30.99
N LEU A 242 -21.68 -8.14 -30.79
CA LEU A 242 -22.15 -9.49 -30.46
C LEU A 242 -22.92 -9.51 -29.13
N SER A 243 -22.51 -8.68 -28.17
CA SER A 243 -23.22 -8.51 -26.90
C SER A 243 -24.48 -7.66 -26.99
N LYS A 244 -24.87 -7.22 -28.19
CA LYS A 244 -25.99 -6.29 -28.43
C LYS A 244 -25.84 -5.01 -27.60
N PHE A 245 -24.63 -4.43 -27.61
CA PHE A 245 -24.30 -3.16 -26.94
C PHE A 245 -24.30 -3.21 -25.41
N ARG A 246 -24.20 -4.41 -24.80
CA ARG A 246 -24.19 -4.58 -23.33
C ARG A 246 -22.79 -4.54 -22.72
N ILE A 247 -21.77 -4.90 -23.49
CA ILE A 247 -20.38 -4.89 -23.03
C ILE A 247 -19.71 -3.59 -23.46
N LEU A 248 -19.35 -2.74 -22.50
CA LEU A 248 -18.75 -1.43 -22.73
C LEU A 248 -17.35 -1.35 -22.13
N PRO A 249 -16.43 -0.56 -22.73
CA PRO A 249 -15.12 -0.38 -22.12
C PRO A 249 -15.27 0.52 -20.90
N LEU A 250 -14.63 0.15 -19.80
CA LEU A 250 -14.39 1.07 -18.70
C LEU A 250 -13.25 1.98 -19.11
N LEU A 251 -13.68 3.09 -19.67
CA LEU A 251 -12.82 4.16 -20.09
C LEU A 251 -12.33 4.84 -18.81
N GLY A 252 -11.09 4.51 -18.41
CA GLY A 252 -10.39 5.10 -17.26
C GLY A 252 -10.17 6.60 -17.45
N TYR A 253 -11.19 7.38 -17.15
CA TYR A 253 -11.06 8.80 -16.92
C TYR A 253 -10.44 8.97 -15.53
N ARG A 254 -9.38 9.78 -15.44
CA ARG A 254 -8.67 10.02 -14.18
C ARG A 254 -8.61 11.51 -13.93
N ASP A 255 -9.30 11.97 -12.88
CA ASP A 255 -9.10 13.33 -12.37
C ASP A 255 -7.79 13.39 -11.57
N VAL A 256 -7.31 14.61 -11.32
CA VAL A 256 -6.13 14.85 -10.47
C VAL A 256 -6.47 14.44 -9.04
N GLU A 257 -5.58 13.71 -8.39
CA GLU A 257 -5.69 13.49 -6.95
C GLU A 257 -5.26 14.75 -6.23
N ARG A 258 -6.16 15.38 -5.46
CA ARG A 258 -5.83 16.58 -4.70
C ARG A 258 -4.67 16.37 -3.73
N ALA A 259 -4.64 15.19 -3.09
CA ALA A 259 -3.54 14.79 -2.21
C ALA A 259 -2.19 14.60 -2.94
N ALA A 260 -2.18 14.59 -4.28
CA ALA A 260 -0.95 14.63 -5.05
C ALA A 260 -0.39 16.03 -5.22
N THR A 261 -1.27 17.04 -5.30
CA THR A 261 -0.89 18.46 -5.44
C THR A 261 -0.59 19.14 -4.11
N GLU A 262 -1.17 18.65 -3.00
CA GLU A 262 -1.05 19.24 -1.67
C GLU A 262 -0.61 18.16 -0.67
N ARG A 263 0.17 18.50 0.37
CA ARG A 263 0.44 17.56 1.47
C ARG A 263 -0.89 17.35 2.22
N PRO A 264 -1.43 16.12 2.24
CA PRO A 264 -2.74 15.85 2.81
C PRO A 264 -2.73 16.09 4.32
N LEU A 265 -3.73 16.83 4.81
CA LEU A 265 -3.95 17.02 6.24
C LEU A 265 -4.71 15.81 6.78
N LEU A 266 -4.10 15.09 7.72
CA LEU A 266 -4.70 13.92 8.35
C LEU A 266 -5.72 14.35 9.41
N ASN A 267 -6.86 13.67 9.46
CA ASN A 267 -7.79 13.82 10.58
C ASN A 267 -7.39 12.85 11.70
N MET A 268 -6.47 13.28 12.56
CA MET A 268 -5.96 12.45 13.65
C MET A 268 -7.05 12.06 14.65
N LEU A 269 -8.06 12.89 14.88
CA LEU A 269 -9.19 12.53 15.75
C LEU A 269 -9.94 11.29 15.24
N ILE A 270 -10.22 11.24 13.93
CA ILE A 270 -10.83 10.08 13.28
C ILE A 270 -9.87 8.89 13.31
N ARG A 271 -8.60 9.09 12.95
CA ARG A 271 -7.60 8.01 12.88
C ARG A 271 -7.34 7.38 14.25
N GLU A 272 -7.25 8.17 15.32
CA GLU A 272 -7.10 7.65 16.68
C GLU A 272 -8.27 6.78 17.11
N SER A 273 -9.47 7.00 16.58
CA SER A 273 -10.63 6.14 16.87
C SER A 273 -10.47 4.71 16.34
N LEU A 274 -9.46 4.40 15.51
CA LEU A 274 -9.08 3.01 15.17
C LEU A 274 -8.67 2.20 16.40
N SER A 275 -8.17 2.85 17.46
CA SER A 275 -7.85 2.20 18.74
C SER A 275 -9.07 1.59 19.45
N THR A 276 -10.29 1.97 19.04
CA THR A 276 -11.53 1.38 19.57
C THR A 276 -11.80 -0.03 19.03
N LEU A 277 -11.08 -0.46 17.99
CA LEU A 277 -11.23 -1.79 17.40
C LEU A 277 -10.51 -2.84 18.25
N VAL A 278 -11.07 -4.03 18.32
CA VAL A 278 -10.56 -5.12 19.15
C VAL A 278 -9.46 -5.86 18.39
N ALA A 279 -8.24 -5.79 18.92
CA ALA A 279 -7.13 -6.62 18.50
C ALA A 279 -7.19 -8.00 19.18
N THR A 280 -7.05 -9.08 18.41
CA THR A 280 -7.05 -10.45 18.94
C THR A 280 -5.69 -10.92 19.44
N ASP A 281 -4.61 -10.31 18.94
CA ASP A 281 -3.22 -10.59 19.32
C ASP A 281 -2.34 -9.34 19.17
N ASP A 282 -1.08 -9.44 19.58
CA ASP A 282 -0.10 -8.35 19.51
C ASP A 282 0.11 -7.83 18.09
N PHE A 283 0.11 -8.71 17.10
CA PHE A 283 0.32 -8.33 15.71
C PHE A 283 -0.87 -7.55 15.16
N SER A 284 -2.10 -7.97 15.47
CA SER A 284 -3.33 -7.26 15.12
C SER A 284 -3.35 -5.88 15.75
N ARG A 285 -2.86 -5.73 16.99
CA ARG A 285 -2.67 -4.43 17.65
C ARG A 285 -1.67 -3.57 16.88
N ILE A 286 -0.53 -4.13 16.49
CA ILE A 286 0.46 -3.44 15.66
C ILE A 286 -0.17 -2.93 14.37
N VAL A 287 -0.91 -3.79 13.64
CA VAL A 287 -1.60 -3.40 12.40
C VAL A 287 -2.55 -2.22 12.62
N LEU A 288 -3.39 -2.26 13.65
CA LEU A 288 -4.35 -1.19 13.93
C LEU A 288 -3.67 0.13 14.32
N GLU A 289 -2.63 0.06 15.14
CA GLU A 289 -1.88 1.23 15.58
C GLU A 289 -1.08 1.87 14.43
N THR A 290 -0.41 1.07 13.59
CA THR A 290 0.32 1.60 12.43
C THR A 290 -0.61 2.08 11.32
N LEU A 291 -1.84 1.55 11.22
CA LEU A 291 -2.85 2.06 10.29
C LEU A 291 -3.27 3.50 10.60
N LYS A 292 -3.18 3.97 11.85
CA LYS A 292 -3.49 5.38 12.18
C LYS A 292 -2.75 6.34 11.26
N ILE A 293 -1.48 6.04 10.95
CA ILE A 293 -0.68 6.82 10.00
C ILE A 293 -0.78 6.26 8.57
N ASN A 294 -0.74 4.95 8.38
CA ASN A 294 -0.55 4.37 7.04
C ASN A 294 -1.83 4.06 6.27
N PHE A 295 -3.02 4.20 6.86
CA PHE A 295 -4.29 4.01 6.16
C PHE A 295 -4.44 5.07 5.07
N PRO A 296 -4.66 4.69 3.80
CA PRO A 296 -4.71 5.64 2.70
C PRO A 296 -5.80 6.71 2.86
N ILE A 297 -5.43 7.93 2.48
CA ILE A 297 -6.25 9.13 2.69
C ILE A 297 -7.56 9.08 1.88
N ASN A 298 -7.56 8.45 0.71
CA ASN A 298 -8.75 8.29 -0.11
C ASN A 298 -9.87 7.47 0.57
N PHE A 299 -9.55 6.67 1.58
CA PHE A 299 -10.53 5.89 2.32
C PHE A 299 -11.08 6.60 3.56
N ILE A 300 -10.42 7.65 4.03
CA ILE A 300 -10.78 8.37 5.25
C ILE A 300 -11.07 9.83 4.89
N GLU A 301 -10.06 10.68 4.74
CA GLU A 301 -10.28 12.11 4.57
C GLU A 301 -10.94 12.47 3.23
N HIS A 302 -10.55 11.78 2.15
CA HIS A 302 -11.03 12.09 0.80
C HIS A 302 -12.10 11.12 0.29
N TYR A 303 -12.70 10.31 1.17
CA TYR A 303 -13.70 9.30 0.78
C TYR A 303 -14.88 9.90 0.02
N GLN A 304 -15.45 11.01 0.50
CA GLN A 304 -16.58 11.67 -0.18
C GLN A 304 -16.19 12.22 -1.55
N GLU A 305 -14.96 12.71 -1.70
CA GLU A 305 -14.44 13.16 -2.99
C GLU A 305 -14.30 11.98 -3.97
N GLU A 306 -13.83 10.82 -3.50
CA GLU A 306 -13.78 9.59 -4.30
C GLU A 306 -15.17 9.17 -4.78
N ILE A 307 -16.18 9.17 -3.91
CA ILE A 307 -17.55 8.84 -4.28
C ILE A 307 -18.07 9.79 -5.37
N GLN A 308 -17.82 11.10 -5.25
CA GLN A 308 -18.22 12.08 -6.27
C GLN A 308 -17.46 11.90 -7.60
N LYS A 309 -16.23 11.39 -7.59
CA LYS A 309 -15.46 11.09 -8.79
C LYS A 309 -16.05 9.90 -9.55
N ILE A 310 -16.65 8.91 -8.89
CA ILE A 310 -17.16 7.68 -9.52
C ILE A 310 -18.16 7.98 -10.65
N ASP A 311 -19.12 8.89 -10.45
CA ASP A 311 -20.11 9.23 -11.50
C ASP A 311 -19.48 9.83 -12.75
N ARG A 312 -18.35 10.55 -12.58
CA ARG A 312 -17.61 11.16 -13.68
C ARG A 312 -16.74 10.14 -14.41
N CYS A 313 -16.12 9.24 -13.65
CA CYS A 313 -15.20 8.23 -14.16
C CYS A 313 -15.92 7.02 -14.77
N PHE A 314 -17.11 6.68 -14.27
CA PHE A 314 -17.87 5.48 -14.64
C PHE A 314 -19.33 5.81 -15.01
N PRO A 315 -19.58 6.58 -16.09
CA PRO A 315 -20.90 7.12 -16.42
C PRO A 315 -21.94 6.08 -16.86
N PHE A 316 -21.54 4.81 -17.01
CA PHE A 316 -22.41 3.70 -17.42
C PHE A 316 -22.93 2.88 -16.24
N SER A 317 -22.43 3.13 -15.01
CA SER A 317 -22.80 2.40 -13.78
C SER A 317 -22.90 0.87 -14.01
N PRO A 318 -21.81 0.21 -14.45
CA PRO A 318 -21.85 -1.21 -14.80
C PRO A 318 -22.30 -2.05 -13.60
N ARG A 319 -23.14 -3.05 -13.86
CA ARG A 319 -23.56 -4.01 -12.81
C ARG A 319 -22.48 -5.06 -12.53
N ILE A 320 -21.66 -5.34 -13.54
CA ILE A 320 -20.56 -6.30 -13.49
C ILE A 320 -19.34 -5.62 -14.11
N VAL A 321 -18.20 -5.72 -13.43
CA VAL A 321 -16.91 -5.33 -13.97
C VAL A 321 -16.10 -6.59 -14.22
N LEU A 322 -15.63 -6.76 -15.45
CA LEU A 322 -14.69 -7.80 -15.81
C LEU A 322 -13.34 -7.13 -16.10
N GLY A 323 -12.32 -7.56 -15.37
CA GLY A 323 -10.94 -7.16 -15.58
C GLY A 323 -10.04 -8.39 -15.61
N GLY A 324 -8.96 -8.32 -16.38
CA GLY A 324 -7.99 -9.39 -16.48
C GLY A 324 -6.74 -8.91 -17.20
N TRP A 325 -5.61 -9.53 -16.88
CA TRP A 325 -4.36 -9.39 -17.60
C TRP A 325 -4.15 -10.70 -18.37
N ILE A 326 -4.14 -10.66 -19.70
CA ILE A 326 -3.60 -11.78 -20.46
C ILE A 326 -2.09 -11.54 -20.50
N LEU A 327 -1.33 -12.39 -19.81
CA LEU A 327 0.06 -12.59 -20.14
C LEU A 327 0.08 -13.06 -21.60
N ASN A 328 0.49 -12.17 -22.51
CA ASN A 328 0.78 -12.60 -23.87
C ASN A 328 2.02 -13.51 -23.76
N ASP A 329 1.83 -14.82 -23.63
CA ASP A 329 2.87 -15.86 -23.71
C ASP A 329 3.50 -15.95 -25.13
N LYS A 330 3.43 -14.87 -25.92
CA LYS A 330 4.02 -14.76 -27.26
C LYS A 330 5.33 -13.99 -27.29
N THR A 331 6.00 -13.86 -26.14
CA THR A 331 7.39 -13.45 -26.06
C THR A 331 8.14 -14.47 -25.21
N ALA A 332 8.33 -15.66 -25.78
CA ALA A 332 9.38 -16.61 -25.46
C ALA A 332 10.12 -16.92 -26.76
#